data_AF-A0A9P0LJV8-F1
#
_entry.id   AF-A0A9P0LJV8-F1
#
_cell.length_a   1.000
_cell.length_b   1.000
_cell.length_c   1.000
_cell.angle_alpha   90.00
_cell.angle_beta   90.00
_cell.angle_gamma   90.00
#
_symmetry.space_group_name_H-M   'P 1'
#
loop_
_entity.id
_entity.type
_entity.pdbx_description
1 polymer ?
#
loop_
_entity_poly.entity_id
_entity_poly.type
_entity_poly.pdbx_seq_one_letter_code
_entity_poly.pdbx_strand_id
1 'polypeptide(L)'
;MHIYEEVLPAFQEFQKQRNIQDKFASYPKCYKCLKLYKKDVIVLENLKAQGYELHNKLECFNLAHTRKVLQQYAKLHALSFALKDQRPDFFASLVDGSIDSLLDYLKKPRFQQAITESCENGVKILMKYGDDKLADKYDKITIDGVDKLKQIYEEKYDQKVINHGDCWNNNFMFRYEVRNTNSMIT
;
A
#
# COMPACT_ATOMS: atom_id res chain seq x y z
N MET A 1 -6.07 -13.67 1.64
CA MET A 1 -5.15 -14.65 1.02
C MET A 1 -5.05 -14.52 -0.49
N HIS A 2 -6.13 -14.10 -1.19
CA HIS A 2 -6.17 -13.85 -2.64
C HIS A 2 -4.92 -13.21 -3.25
N ILE A 3 -4.37 -12.16 -2.63
CA ILE A 3 -3.15 -11.49 -3.12
C ILE A 3 -1.97 -12.47 -3.29
N TYR A 4 -1.79 -13.40 -2.35
CA TYR A 4 -0.68 -14.35 -2.34
C TYR A 4 -0.93 -15.59 -3.20
N GLU A 5 -2.19 -16.01 -3.33
CA GLU A 5 -2.57 -17.24 -4.06
C GLU A 5 -2.81 -17.00 -5.55
N GLU A 6 -3.33 -15.82 -5.93
CA GLU A 6 -3.81 -15.54 -7.28
C GLU A 6 -3.05 -14.36 -7.92
N VAL A 7 -3.06 -13.19 -7.27
CA VAL A 7 -2.57 -11.94 -7.87
C VAL A 7 -1.06 -11.94 -8.08
N LEU A 8 -0.28 -12.21 -7.03
CA LEU A 8 1.18 -12.20 -7.11
C LEU A 8 1.71 -13.29 -8.06
N PRO A 9 1.18 -14.54 -8.06
CA PRO A 9 1.53 -15.53 -9.08
C PRO A 9 1.19 -15.09 -10.51
N ALA A 10 0.01 -14.50 -10.75
CA ALA A 10 -0.37 -13.98 -12.06
C ALA A 10 0.60 -12.88 -12.54
N PHE A 11 1.02 -12.00 -11.63
CA PHE A 11 2.02 -10.96 -11.89
C PHE A 11 3.41 -11.53 -12.20
N GLN A 12 3.83 -12.59 -11.50
CA GLN A 12 5.10 -13.28 -11.79
C GLN A 12 5.10 -13.90 -13.19
N GLU A 13 4.03 -14.61 -13.53
CA GLU A 13 3.91 -15.28 -14.82
C GLU A 13 3.84 -14.27 -15.96
N PHE A 14 3.06 -13.19 -15.80
CA PHE A 14 2.98 -12.13 -16.80
C PHE A 14 4.33 -11.45 -17.06
N GLN A 15 5.11 -11.14 -16.01
CA GLN A 15 6.46 -10.60 -16.15
C GLN A 15 7.42 -11.57 -16.85
N LYS A 16 7.28 -12.88 -16.60
CA LYS A 16 8.08 -13.93 -17.24
C LYS A 16 7.79 -14.02 -18.73
N GLN A 17 6.51 -14.04 -19.13
CA GLN A 17 6.09 -14.08 -20.53
C GLN A 17 6.57 -12.88 -21.35
N ARG A 18 6.80 -11.74 -20.68
CA ARG A 18 7.29 -10.50 -21.30
C ARG A 18 8.79 -10.29 -21.17
N ASN A 19 9.54 -11.25 -20.61
CA ASN A 19 10.98 -11.17 -20.38
C ASN A 19 11.43 -9.87 -19.67
N ILE A 20 10.61 -9.38 -18.72
CA ILE A 20 10.92 -8.17 -17.95
C ILE A 20 12.20 -8.38 -17.14
N GLN A 21 13.18 -7.50 -17.31
CA GLN A 21 14.44 -7.57 -16.57
C GLN A 21 14.28 -7.00 -15.16
N ASP A 22 13.77 -5.77 -15.05
CA ASP A 22 13.58 -5.08 -13.77
C ASP A 22 12.20 -5.38 -13.16
N LYS A 23 12.04 -6.60 -12.64
CA LYS A 23 10.75 -7.12 -12.15
C LYS A 23 10.30 -6.43 -10.85
N PHE A 24 8.98 -6.39 -10.65
CA PHE A 24 8.38 -6.26 -9.33
C PHE A 24 8.50 -7.59 -8.58
N ALA A 25 9.25 -7.58 -7.48
CA ALA A 25 9.46 -8.74 -6.60
C ALA A 25 9.57 -8.32 -5.11
N SER A 26 9.00 -7.16 -4.75
CA SER A 26 9.07 -6.61 -3.39
C SER A 26 7.94 -7.12 -2.51
N TYR A 27 7.93 -8.44 -2.30
CA TYR A 27 7.04 -9.15 -1.40
C TYR A 27 7.71 -10.47 -0.98
N PRO A 28 7.46 -10.97 0.24
CA PRO A 28 7.99 -12.27 0.65
C PRO A 28 7.37 -13.39 -0.17
N LYS A 29 8.13 -14.46 -0.42
CA LYS A 29 7.53 -15.68 -0.99
C LYS A 29 6.44 -16.19 -0.03
N CYS A 30 5.30 -16.57 -0.59
CA CYS A 30 4.26 -17.28 0.15
C CYS A 30 4.44 -18.78 -0.08
N TYR A 31 4.64 -19.53 1.01
CA TYR A 31 4.76 -20.99 0.96
C TYR A 31 3.41 -21.68 1.11
N LYS A 32 2.51 -21.10 1.91
CA LYS A 32 1.20 -21.70 2.18
C LYS A 32 0.18 -20.68 2.64
N CYS A 33 -1.03 -20.82 2.15
CA CYS A 33 -2.24 -20.21 2.69
C CYS A 33 -3.18 -21.33 3.17
N LEU A 34 -3.76 -21.18 4.36
CA LEU A 34 -4.71 -22.14 4.93
C LEU A 34 -5.93 -21.39 5.47
N LYS A 35 -7.10 -21.73 4.94
CA LYS A 35 -8.41 -21.30 5.46
C LYS A 35 -8.88 -22.34 6.48
N LEU A 36 -8.77 -22.01 7.76
CA LEU A 36 -9.25 -22.85 8.87
C LEU A 36 -10.54 -22.24 9.44
N TYR A 37 -11.29 -23.03 10.22
CA TYR A 37 -12.50 -22.52 10.88
C TYR A 37 -12.16 -21.30 11.76
N LYS A 38 -12.71 -20.14 11.39
CA LYS A 38 -12.49 -18.82 12.03
C LYS A 38 -11.03 -18.35 12.08
N LYS A 39 -10.12 -18.94 11.29
CA LYS A 39 -8.70 -18.55 11.28
C LYS A 39 -8.13 -18.67 9.88
N ASP A 40 -7.44 -17.63 9.44
CA ASP A 40 -6.61 -17.67 8.25
C ASP A 40 -5.15 -17.75 8.66
N VAL A 41 -4.38 -18.66 8.04
CA VAL A 41 -2.94 -18.81 8.27
C VAL A 41 -2.21 -18.58 6.97
N ILE A 42 -1.17 -17.75 7.01
CA ILE A 42 -0.27 -17.48 5.90
C ILE A 42 1.15 -17.79 6.36
N VAL A 43 1.86 -18.60 5.59
CA VAL A 43 3.25 -18.98 5.82
C VAL A 43 4.12 -18.28 4.79
N LEU A 44 4.92 -17.31 5.25
CA LEU A 44 5.73 -16.43 4.41
C LEU A 44 7.23 -16.66 4.65
N GLU A 45 8.03 -16.27 3.66
CA GLU A 45 9.49 -16.15 3.77
C GLU A 45 9.90 -15.21 4.89
N ASN A 46 10.83 -15.67 5.73
CA ASN A 46 11.40 -14.84 6.79
C ASN A 46 12.42 -13.85 6.20
N LEU A 47 11.97 -12.64 5.88
CA LEU A 47 12.83 -11.59 5.32
C LEU A 47 13.93 -11.14 6.30
N LYS A 48 13.75 -11.28 7.63
CA LYS A 48 14.83 -10.98 8.59
C LYS A 48 16.05 -11.87 8.39
N ALA A 49 15.86 -13.14 8.02
CA ALA A 49 16.97 -14.04 7.72
C ALA A 49 17.78 -13.60 6.48
N GLN A 50 17.25 -12.69 5.67
CA GLN A 50 17.92 -12.09 4.51
C GLN A 50 18.46 -10.67 4.79
N GLY A 51 18.46 -10.25 6.06
CA GLY A 51 18.97 -8.94 6.48
C GLY A 51 18.02 -7.77 6.24
N TYR A 52 16.74 -8.03 6.00
CA TYR A 52 15.73 -6.98 5.98
C TYR A 52 15.30 -6.62 7.40
N GLU A 53 15.10 -5.33 7.64
CA GLU A 53 14.70 -4.78 8.93
C GLU A 53 13.52 -3.82 8.77
N LEU A 54 12.71 -3.70 9.82
CA LEU A 54 11.66 -2.69 9.88
C LEU A 54 12.30 -1.32 10.13
N HIS A 55 11.78 -0.30 9.45
CA HIS A 55 12.11 1.09 9.80
C HIS A 55 11.44 1.45 11.14
N ASN A 56 12.07 2.34 11.91
CA ASN A 56 11.50 2.80 13.18
C ASN A 56 10.15 3.48 12.91
N LYS A 57 9.06 2.95 13.49
CA LYS A 57 7.71 3.46 13.23
C LYS A 57 7.50 4.91 13.67
N LEU A 58 8.31 5.38 14.62
CA LEU A 58 8.29 6.75 15.14
C LEU A 58 9.07 7.73 14.26
N GLU A 59 9.81 7.24 13.28
CA GLU A 59 10.59 8.05 12.35
C GLU A 59 9.94 8.07 10.97
N CYS A 60 9.86 9.26 10.39
CA CYS A 60 9.45 9.40 8.99
C CYS A 60 10.48 8.76 8.05
N PHE A 61 10.01 8.35 6.87
CA PHE A 61 10.91 7.97 5.79
C PHE A 61 11.76 9.16 5.35
N ASN A 62 13.07 8.93 5.22
CA ASN A 62 13.94 9.87 4.54
C ASN A 62 13.78 9.73 3.01
N LEU A 63 14.44 10.61 2.26
CA LEU A 63 14.34 10.61 0.80
C LEU A 63 14.76 9.27 0.15
N ALA A 64 15.72 8.55 0.72
CA ALA A 64 16.16 7.27 0.20
C ALA A 64 15.10 6.17 0.40
N HIS A 65 14.51 6.09 1.60
CA HIS A 65 13.39 5.18 1.88
C HIS A 65 12.20 5.48 0.96
N THR A 66 11.79 6.74 0.90
CA THR A 66 10.67 7.20 0.05
C THR A 66 10.90 6.85 -1.42
N ARG A 67 12.10 7.09 -1.95
CA ARG A 67 12.44 6.74 -3.33
C ARG A 67 12.33 5.24 -3.57
N LYS A 68 12.79 4.40 -2.65
CA LYS A 68 12.70 2.93 -2.79
C LYS A 68 11.24 2.46 -2.77
N VAL A 69 10.41 2.97 -1.86
CA VAL A 69 8.98 2.63 -1.80
C VAL A 69 8.27 3.04 -3.09
N LEU A 70 8.46 4.28 -3.54
CA LEU A 70 7.84 4.79 -4.76
C LEU A 70 8.29 4.02 -6.01
N GLN A 71 9.56 3.59 -6.09
CA GLN A 71 10.02 2.72 -7.17
C GLN A 71 9.25 1.39 -7.20
N GLN A 72 9.00 0.77 -6.05
CA GLN A 72 8.25 -0.50 -6.01
C GLN A 72 6.76 -0.29 -6.33
N TYR A 73 6.16 0.81 -5.86
CA TYR A 73 4.79 1.17 -6.23
C TYR A 73 4.66 1.45 -7.73
N ALA A 74 5.62 2.15 -8.33
CA ALA A 74 5.62 2.40 -9.77
C ALA A 74 5.60 1.07 -10.56
N LYS A 75 6.44 0.10 -10.16
CA LYS A 75 6.44 -1.23 -10.78
C LYS A 75 5.14 -2.00 -10.55
N LEU A 76 4.61 -2.00 -9.33
CA LEU A 76 3.35 -2.66 -8.99
C LEU A 76 2.20 -2.10 -9.83
N HIS A 77 2.05 -0.77 -9.87
CA HIS A 77 0.99 -0.10 -10.60
C HIS A 77 1.15 -0.29 -12.11
N ALA A 78 2.36 -0.16 -12.66
CA ALA A 78 2.62 -0.39 -14.08
C ALA A 78 2.31 -1.84 -14.48
N LEU A 79 2.66 -2.81 -13.63
CA LEU A 79 2.37 -4.22 -13.88
C LEU A 79 0.88 -4.51 -13.87
N SER A 80 0.15 -3.98 -12.88
CA SER A 80 -1.30 -4.09 -12.82
C SER A 80 -1.97 -3.45 -14.03
N PHE A 81 -1.53 -2.25 -14.43
CA PHE A 81 -2.09 -1.53 -15.57
C PHE A 81 -1.84 -2.28 -16.88
N ALA A 82 -0.60 -2.75 -17.10
CA ALA A 82 -0.24 -3.50 -18.30
C ALA A 82 -0.99 -4.84 -18.39
N LEU A 83 -1.24 -5.52 -17.27
CA LEU A 83 -2.05 -6.74 -17.28
C LEU A 83 -3.51 -6.44 -17.63
N LYS A 84 -4.07 -5.37 -17.09
CA LYS A 84 -5.43 -4.92 -17.41
C LYS A 84 -5.58 -4.56 -18.89
N ASP A 85 -4.63 -3.82 -19.43
CA ASP A 85 -4.62 -3.39 -20.84
C ASP A 85 -4.49 -4.58 -21.80
N GLN A 86 -3.57 -5.51 -21.53
CA GLN A 86 -3.23 -6.60 -22.46
C GLN A 86 -4.08 -7.86 -22.28
N ARG A 87 -4.68 -8.07 -21.11
CA ARG A 87 -5.51 -9.24 -20.77
C ARG A 87 -6.73 -8.83 -19.93
N PRO A 88 -7.64 -8.01 -20.47
CA PRO A 88 -8.73 -7.38 -19.72
C PRO A 88 -9.66 -8.40 -19.06
N ASP A 89 -10.10 -9.45 -19.75
CA ASP A 89 -11.01 -10.46 -19.18
C ASP A 89 -10.36 -11.24 -18.03
N PHE A 90 -9.08 -11.60 -18.19
CA PHE A 90 -8.33 -12.25 -17.12
C PHE A 90 -8.14 -11.32 -15.93
N PHE A 91 -7.76 -10.06 -16.18
CA PHE A 91 -7.64 -9.07 -15.11
C PHE A 91 -8.97 -8.87 -14.38
N ALA A 92 -10.09 -8.78 -15.11
CA ALA A 92 -11.42 -8.67 -14.53
C ALA A 92 -11.72 -9.88 -13.62
N SER A 93 -11.44 -11.11 -14.07
CA SER A 93 -11.58 -12.31 -13.24
C SER A 93 -10.64 -12.33 -12.03
N LEU A 94 -9.45 -11.75 -12.16
CA LEU A 94 -8.44 -11.70 -11.10
C LEU A 94 -8.85 -10.73 -9.98
N VAL A 95 -9.57 -9.67 -10.32
CA VAL A 95 -10.10 -8.71 -9.34
C VAL A 95 -11.56 -9.00 -8.97
N ASP A 96 -12.19 -10.00 -9.59
CA ASP A 96 -13.56 -10.38 -9.28
C ASP A 96 -13.66 -10.87 -7.83
N GLY A 97 -14.68 -10.40 -7.11
CA GLY A 97 -14.82 -10.64 -5.67
C GLY A 97 -13.78 -9.95 -4.77
N SER A 98 -12.88 -9.12 -5.31
CA SER A 98 -12.09 -8.22 -4.47
C SER A 98 -12.99 -7.12 -3.91
N ILE A 99 -13.40 -7.29 -2.65
CA ILE A 99 -14.20 -6.29 -1.94
C ILE A 99 -13.30 -5.07 -1.73
N ASP A 100 -13.73 -3.91 -2.23
CA ASP A 100 -13.18 -2.64 -1.78
C ASP A 100 -13.64 -2.41 -0.33
N SER A 101 -12.95 -3.09 0.59
CA SER A 101 -13.30 -3.12 2.00
C SER A 101 -13.38 -1.72 2.58
N LEU A 102 -12.58 -0.78 2.06
CA LEU A 102 -12.55 0.58 2.53
C LEU A 102 -13.83 1.34 2.13
N LEU A 103 -14.33 1.20 0.90
CA LEU A 103 -15.61 1.80 0.53
C LEU A 103 -16.77 1.27 1.39
N ASP A 104 -16.78 -0.02 1.69
CA ASP A 104 -17.78 -0.61 2.59
C ASP A 104 -17.66 -0.09 4.03
N TYR A 105 -16.43 0.13 4.52
CA TYR A 105 -16.22 0.78 5.81
C TYR A 105 -16.64 2.25 5.79
N LEU A 106 -16.32 3.01 4.73
CA LEU A 106 -16.72 4.41 4.56
C LEU A 106 -18.24 4.60 4.56
N LYS A 107 -19.02 3.59 4.18
CA LYS A 107 -20.49 3.62 4.26
C LYS A 107 -21.04 3.40 5.68
N LYS A 108 -20.24 2.93 6.64
CA LYS A 108 -20.68 2.66 8.02
C LYS A 108 -20.63 3.94 8.87
N PRO A 109 -21.72 4.34 9.57
CA PRO A 109 -21.76 5.56 10.37
C PRO A 109 -20.64 5.68 11.40
N ARG A 110 -20.31 4.58 12.10
CA ARG A 110 -19.22 4.57 13.10
C ARG A 110 -17.85 4.90 12.50
N PHE A 111 -17.60 4.45 11.26
CA PHE A 111 -16.32 4.70 10.61
C PHE A 111 -16.24 6.14 10.08
N GLN A 112 -17.35 6.67 9.56
CA GLN A 112 -17.47 8.08 9.19
C GLN A 112 -17.21 8.98 10.39
N GLN A 113 -17.86 8.71 11.52
CA GLN A 113 -17.64 9.43 12.77
C GLN A 113 -16.17 9.38 13.20
N ALA A 114 -15.53 8.20 13.17
CA ALA A 114 -14.13 8.06 13.54
C ALA A 114 -13.18 8.92 12.66
N ILE A 115 -13.45 9.01 11.36
CA ILE A 115 -12.68 9.88 10.46
C ILE A 115 -12.91 11.35 10.81
N THR A 116 -14.17 11.78 10.95
CA THR A 116 -14.51 13.15 11.31
C THR A 116 -13.86 13.57 12.64
N GLU A 117 -13.99 12.75 13.69
CA GLU A 117 -13.36 13.00 14.99
C GLU A 117 -11.83 13.08 14.89
N SER A 118 -11.19 12.23 14.06
CA SER A 118 -9.75 12.29 13.83
C SER A 118 -9.35 13.61 13.17
N CYS A 119 -10.13 14.10 12.20
CA CYS A 119 -9.87 15.37 11.53
C CYS A 119 -10.05 16.55 12.51
N GLU A 120 -11.15 16.58 13.27
CA GLU A 120 -11.38 17.60 14.30
C GLU A 120 -10.27 17.63 15.36
N ASN A 121 -9.79 16.46 15.79
CA ASN A 121 -8.68 16.36 16.72
C ASN A 121 -7.38 16.92 16.12
N GLY A 122 -7.15 16.72 14.81
CA GLY A 122 -6.05 17.35 14.09
C GLY A 122 -6.10 18.88 14.17
N VAL A 123 -7.26 19.47 13.92
CA VAL A 123 -7.48 20.93 14.05
C VAL A 123 -7.19 21.41 15.48
N LYS A 124 -7.76 20.74 16.49
CA LYS A 124 -7.55 21.06 17.92
C LYS A 124 -6.07 21.01 18.31
N ILE A 125 -5.33 20.02 17.82
CA ILE A 125 -3.88 19.90 18.07
C ILE A 125 -3.13 21.07 17.43
N LEU A 126 -3.40 21.39 16.16
CA LEU A 126 -2.73 22.50 15.47
C LEU A 126 -2.96 23.84 16.19
N MET A 127 -4.20 24.12 16.58
CA MET A 127 -4.55 25.30 17.39
C MET A 127 -3.83 25.30 18.75
N LYS A 128 -3.78 24.15 19.44
CA LYS A 128 -3.08 24.02 20.73
C LYS A 128 -1.59 24.37 20.62
N TYR A 129 -0.96 24.07 19.49
CA TYR A 129 0.45 24.40 19.23
C TYR A 129 0.66 25.76 18.53
N GLY A 130 -0.42 26.55 18.34
CA GLY A 130 -0.37 27.92 17.84
C GLY A 130 -0.18 28.04 16.32
N ASP A 131 -0.46 26.99 15.54
CA ASP A 131 -0.40 27.03 14.08
C ASP A 131 -1.80 27.24 13.48
N ASP A 132 -2.42 28.38 13.80
CA ASP A 132 -3.78 28.71 13.40
C ASP A 132 -3.97 28.70 11.87
N LYS A 133 -2.94 29.15 11.13
CA LYS A 133 -2.96 29.14 9.66
C LYS A 133 -3.03 27.72 9.10
N LEU A 134 -2.28 26.78 9.68
CA LEU A 134 -2.33 25.40 9.27
C LEU A 134 -3.63 24.73 9.73
N ALA A 135 -4.12 25.06 10.93
CA ALA A 135 -5.41 24.58 11.45
C ALA A 135 -6.55 24.95 10.49
N ASP A 136 -6.66 26.23 10.10
CA ASP A 136 -7.67 26.71 9.15
C ASP A 136 -7.57 26.01 7.79
N LYS A 137 -6.35 25.79 7.29
CA LYS A 137 -6.13 25.10 6.01
C LYS A 137 -6.52 23.63 6.10
N TYR A 138 -6.14 22.96 7.19
CA TYR A 138 -6.45 21.56 7.43
C TYR A 138 -7.96 21.36 7.54
N ASP A 139 -8.64 22.17 8.35
CA ASP A 139 -10.09 22.14 8.54
C ASP A 139 -10.84 22.28 7.21
N LYS A 140 -10.49 23.29 6.39
CA LYS A 140 -11.08 23.48 5.04
C LYS A 140 -10.92 22.26 4.13
N ILE A 141 -9.83 21.51 4.26
CA ILE A 141 -9.59 20.31 3.45
C ILE A 141 -10.43 19.14 4.00
N THR A 142 -10.51 19.01 5.32
CA THR A 142 -11.04 17.81 5.99
C THR A 142 -12.50 17.88 6.44
N ILE A 143 -13.13 19.07 6.45
CA ILE A 143 -14.50 19.24 6.95
C ILE A 143 -15.52 18.30 6.27
N ASP A 144 -15.37 18.11 4.96
CA ASP A 144 -16.15 17.14 4.16
C ASP A 144 -15.33 15.90 3.79
N GLY A 145 -14.31 15.57 4.59
CA GLY A 145 -13.29 14.57 4.24
C GLY A 145 -13.88 13.18 3.99
N VAL A 146 -14.90 12.79 4.77
CA VAL A 146 -15.60 11.52 4.59
C VAL A 146 -16.28 11.43 3.22
N ASP A 147 -17.00 12.49 2.82
CA ASP A 147 -17.75 12.47 1.57
C ASP A 147 -16.82 12.61 0.36
N LYS A 148 -15.74 13.40 0.47
CA LYS A 148 -14.66 13.43 -0.53
C LYS A 148 -14.01 12.05 -0.70
N LEU A 149 -13.75 11.33 0.39
CA LEU A 149 -13.21 9.96 0.32
C LEU A 149 -14.19 9.01 -0.36
N LYS A 150 -15.49 9.04 -0.02
CA LYS A 150 -16.50 8.23 -0.73
C LYS A 150 -16.50 8.53 -2.22
N GLN A 151 -16.49 9.81 -2.60
CA GLN A 151 -16.49 10.24 -4.00
C GLN A 151 -15.28 9.67 -4.75
N ILE A 152 -14.07 9.75 -4.18
CA ILE A 152 -12.84 9.21 -4.79
C ILE A 152 -12.95 7.70 -5.04
N TYR A 153 -13.53 6.96 -4.09
CA TYR A 153 -13.67 5.50 -4.19
C TYR A 153 -14.79 5.08 -5.16
N GLU A 154 -15.89 5.85 -5.22
CA GLU A 154 -17.02 5.61 -6.11
C GLU A 154 -16.75 6.05 -7.56
N GLU A 155 -15.77 6.94 -7.77
CA GLU A 155 -15.40 7.44 -9.09
C GLU A 155 -15.01 6.31 -10.03
N LYS A 156 -15.67 6.25 -11.19
CA LYS A 156 -15.38 5.27 -12.23
C LYS A 156 -14.24 5.78 -13.10
N TYR A 157 -13.03 5.38 -12.76
CA TYR A 157 -11.83 5.70 -13.52
C TYR A 157 -11.32 4.49 -14.31
N ASP A 158 -11.05 4.67 -15.60
CA ASP A 158 -10.62 3.58 -16.48
C ASP A 158 -9.17 3.13 -16.22
N GLN A 159 -8.36 3.94 -15.55
CA GLN A 159 -6.96 3.60 -15.26
C GLN A 159 -6.75 3.08 -13.82
N LYS A 160 -7.78 2.50 -13.19
CA LYS A 160 -7.65 1.81 -11.90
C LYS A 160 -6.66 0.64 -11.98
N VAL A 161 -5.85 0.50 -10.94
CA VAL A 161 -4.83 -0.53 -10.75
C VAL A 161 -4.98 -1.19 -9.39
N ILE A 162 -4.49 -2.42 -9.25
CA ILE A 162 -4.28 -3.08 -7.96
C ILE A 162 -3.18 -2.30 -7.23
N ASN A 163 -3.47 -1.87 -6.00
CA ASN A 163 -2.55 -1.12 -5.15
C ASN A 163 -2.20 -1.92 -3.88
N HIS A 164 -1.25 -1.41 -3.10
CA HIS A 164 -0.82 -2.02 -1.83
C HIS A 164 -1.83 -1.83 -0.68
N GLY A 165 -2.65 -0.78 -0.73
CA GLY A 165 -3.71 -0.49 0.25
C GLY A 165 -3.27 0.22 1.53
N ASP A 166 -2.06 -0.04 2.04
CA ASP A 166 -1.57 0.59 3.28
C ASP A 166 -0.08 0.96 3.19
N CYS A 167 0.21 2.26 3.08
CA CYS A 167 1.57 2.78 2.96
C CYS A 167 2.20 3.13 4.33
N TRP A 168 1.69 2.59 5.44
CA TRP A 168 2.31 2.79 6.74
C TRP A 168 3.70 2.13 6.82
N ASN A 169 4.65 2.78 7.50
CA ASN A 169 6.07 2.43 7.44
C ASN A 169 6.39 1.01 7.95
N ASN A 170 5.58 0.48 8.85
CA ASN A 170 5.69 -0.87 9.40
C ASN A 170 5.30 -1.98 8.41
N ASN A 171 4.70 -1.64 7.26
CA ASN A 171 4.42 -2.60 6.19
C ASN A 171 5.59 -2.73 5.20
N PHE A 172 6.68 -1.99 5.41
CA PHE A 172 7.88 -2.09 4.59
C PHE A 172 9.06 -2.56 5.42
N MET A 173 9.83 -3.47 4.82
CA MET A 173 11.15 -3.84 5.34
C MET A 173 12.22 -3.40 4.35
N PHE A 174 13.33 -2.90 4.88
CA PHE A 174 14.45 -2.40 4.09
C PHE A 174 15.69 -3.23 4.40
N ARG A 175 16.49 -3.50 3.37
CA ARG A 175 17.82 -4.05 3.55
C ARG A 175 18.82 -2.93 3.32
N TYR A 176 19.58 -2.61 4.36
CA TYR A 176 20.59 -1.57 4.31
C TYR A 176 21.90 -2.14 3.83
N GLU A 177 22.62 -1.40 2.99
CA GLU A 177 24.01 -1.74 2.69
C GLU A 177 24.83 -1.58 3.97
N VAL A 178 25.53 -2.63 4.36
CA VAL A 178 26.52 -2.53 5.43
C VAL A 178 27.61 -1.60 4.89
N ARG A 179 27.70 -0.38 5.43
CA ARG A 179 28.88 0.44 5.22
C ARG A 179 30.06 -0.28 5.86
N ASN A 180 30.81 -1.03 5.08
CA ASN A 180 32.18 -1.38 5.45
C ASN A 180 32.91 -0.03 5.60
N THR A 181 33.24 0.34 6.82
CA THR A 181 34.00 1.55 7.15
C THR A 181 35.46 1.50 6.65
N ASN A 182 35.77 0.70 5.62
CA ASN A 182 37.13 0.41 5.17
C ASN A 182 37.34 0.34 3.65
N SER A 183 36.42 0.86 2.82
CA SER A 183 36.72 0.97 1.37
C SER A 183 36.31 2.32 0.83
N MET A 184 37.34 3.07 0.41
CA MET A 184 37.22 4.27 -0.38
C MET A 184 36.39 4.00 -1.65
N ILE A 185 35.67 5.04 -2.03
CA ILE A 185 34.77 5.19 -3.16
C ILE A 185 35.37 4.61 -4.46
N THR A 186 34.60 3.78 -5.13
CA THR A 186 34.45 3.81 -6.60
C THR A 186 32.99 3.52 -6.94
#